data_AF-A0A3A4MWK0-F1
#
_entry.id   AF-A0A3A4MWK0-F1
#
_cell.length_a   1.000
_cell.length_b   1.000
_cell.length_c   1.000
_cell.angle_alpha   90.00
_cell.angle_beta   90.00
_cell.angle_gamma   90.00
#
_symmetry.space_group_name_H-M   'P 1'
#
loop_
_entity.id
_entity.type
_entity.pdbx_description
1 polymer ?
#
loop_
_entity_poly.entity_id
_entity_poly.type
_entity_poly.pdbx_seq_one_letter_code
_entity_poly.pdbx_strand_id
1 'polypeptide(L)'
;MKFEGAIIEEQGIKFAIVKVGKDIFEVPGRARDRMISFQSFFPDMAIVFMAAETGEVPQFYGRPDIVRLMMSKPLENIVWEQYSFDEAAEN
;
A
#
# COMPACT_ATOMS: atom_id res chain seq x y z
N MET A 1 -2.09 -13.11 -8.58
CA MET A 1 -2.12 -12.85 -7.11
C MET A 1 -3.20 -11.82 -6.81
N LYS A 2 -3.90 -11.92 -5.67
CA LYS A 2 -4.90 -10.91 -5.25
C LYS A 2 -4.38 -10.14 -4.04
N PHE A 3 -4.63 -8.84 -4.00
CA PHE A 3 -4.29 -7.99 -2.87
C PHE A 3 -5.37 -6.93 -2.67
N GLU A 4 -5.50 -6.44 -1.44
CA GLU A 4 -6.37 -5.30 -1.15
C GLU A 4 -5.56 -4.01 -1.21
N GLY A 5 -6.13 -2.99 -1.84
CA GLY A 5 -5.55 -1.67 -1.86
C GLY A 5 -6.62 -0.59 -1.85
N ALA A 6 -6.21 0.65 -1.70
CA ALA A 6 -7.08 1.80 -1.76
C ALA A 6 -6.32 2.98 -2.37
N ILE A 7 -6.97 3.72 -3.26
CA ILE A 7 -6.43 4.97 -3.80
C ILE A 7 -7.02 6.11 -2.99
N ILE A 8 -6.16 6.94 -2.41
CA ILE A 8 -6.53 8.09 -1.59
C ILE A 8 -6.01 9.35 -2.26
N GLU A 9 -6.84 10.39 -2.27
CA GLU A 9 -6.45 11.73 -2.68
C GLU A 9 -6.70 12.68 -1.51
N GLU A 10 -5.64 13.28 -1.00
CA GLU A 10 -5.71 14.21 0.12
C GLU A 10 -4.86 15.44 -0.16
N GLN A 11 -5.45 16.63 0.03
CA GLN A 11 -4.75 17.90 -0.14
C GLN A 11 -4.06 18.05 -1.52
N GLY A 12 -4.64 17.44 -2.57
CA GLY A 12 -4.08 17.43 -3.92
C GLY A 12 -2.96 16.41 -4.14
N ILE A 13 -2.67 15.55 -3.16
CA ILE A 13 -1.70 14.45 -3.26
C ILE A 13 -2.49 13.15 -3.43
N LYS A 14 -2.30 12.50 -4.57
CA LYS A 14 -2.85 11.18 -4.86
C LYS A 14 -1.83 10.08 -4.54
N PHE A 15 -2.23 9.10 -3.76
CA PHE A 15 -1.37 7.98 -3.36
C PHE A 15 -2.17 6.69 -3.19
N ALA A 16 -1.49 5.57 -3.32
CA ALA A 16 -2.07 4.25 -3.14
C ALA A 16 -1.61 3.63 -1.83
N ILE A 17 -2.53 2.95 -1.14
CA ILE A 17 -2.24 2.12 0.01
C ILE A 17 -2.50 0.68 -0.36
N VAL A 18 -1.58 -0.20 -0.01
CA VAL A 18 -1.71 -1.63 -0.26
C VAL A 18 -1.61 -2.37 1.06
N LYS A 19 -2.63 -3.18 1.38
CA LYS A 19 -2.58 -4.11 2.51
C LYS A 19 -1.62 -5.23 2.18
N VAL A 20 -0.65 -5.44 3.06
CA VAL A 20 0.33 -6.52 2.93
C VAL A 20 0.47 -7.27 4.25
N GLY A 21 1.01 -8.49 4.17
CA GLY A 21 1.40 -9.25 5.36
C GLY A 21 2.58 -8.60 6.10
N LYS A 22 2.66 -8.84 7.41
CA LYS A 22 3.79 -8.38 8.24
C LYS A 22 5.14 -8.94 7.78
N ASP A 23 5.15 -10.09 7.12
CA ASP A 23 6.35 -10.73 6.58
C ASP A 23 7.17 -9.81 5.66
N ILE A 24 6.50 -8.83 5.03
CA ILE A 24 7.12 -7.85 4.15
C ILE A 24 7.96 -6.84 4.95
N PHE A 25 7.57 -6.56 6.19
CA PHE A 25 8.26 -5.64 7.09
C PHE A 25 9.37 -6.33 7.89
N GLU A 26 9.24 -7.63 8.15
CA GLU A 26 10.23 -8.40 8.92
C GLU A 26 11.54 -8.65 8.16
N VAL A 27 11.46 -8.71 6.83
CA VAL A 27 12.64 -8.95 5.97
C VAL A 27 13.19 -7.63 5.44
N PRO A 28 14.44 -7.26 5.80
CA PRO A 28 15.09 -6.07 5.25
C PRO A 28 15.12 -6.11 3.72
N GLY A 29 14.68 -5.04 3.07
CA GLY A 29 14.68 -4.92 1.61
C GLY A 29 13.44 -5.50 0.91
N ARG A 30 12.74 -6.48 1.50
CA ARG A 30 11.55 -7.10 0.88
C ARG A 30 10.44 -6.09 0.58
N ALA A 31 10.20 -5.16 1.49
CA ALA A 31 9.25 -4.06 1.26
C ALA A 31 9.65 -3.22 0.05
N ARG A 32 10.94 -2.91 -0.13
CA ARG A 32 11.41 -2.14 -1.28
C ARG A 32 11.22 -2.91 -2.58
N ASP A 33 11.58 -4.19 -2.62
CA ASP A 33 11.44 -5.04 -3.81
C ASP A 33 9.98 -5.18 -4.22
N ARG A 34 9.09 -5.40 -3.25
CA ARG A 34 7.65 -5.45 -3.48
C ARG A 34 7.14 -4.13 -4.04
N MET A 35 7.58 -2.99 -3.49
CA MET A 35 7.14 -1.67 -3.95
C MET A 35 7.42 -1.45 -5.43
N ILE A 36 8.54 -1.96 -5.96
CA ILE A 36 8.86 -1.91 -7.39
C ILE A 36 7.82 -2.70 -8.20
N SER A 37 7.45 -3.91 -7.76
CA SER A 37 6.41 -4.71 -8.44
C SER A 37 5.03 -4.07 -8.40
N PHE A 38 4.71 -3.34 -7.32
CA PHE A 38 3.44 -2.63 -7.20
C PHE A 38 3.43 -1.31 -7.98
N GLN A 39 4.58 -0.76 -8.36
CA GLN A 39 4.68 0.50 -9.10
C GLN A 39 3.96 0.44 -10.46
N SER A 40 3.98 -0.72 -11.12
CA SER A 40 3.25 -0.93 -12.37
C SER A 40 1.72 -0.82 -12.23
N PHE A 41 1.17 -1.03 -11.03
CA PHE A 41 -0.27 -0.91 -10.76
C PHE A 41 -0.71 0.51 -10.47
N PHE A 42 0.20 1.33 -9.95
CA PHE A 42 -0.09 2.68 -9.49
C PHE A 42 0.86 3.67 -10.18
N PRO A 43 0.72 3.85 -11.51
CA PRO A 43 1.57 4.78 -12.26
C PRO A 43 1.39 6.20 -11.72
N ASP A 44 2.51 6.92 -11.60
CA ASP A 44 2.57 8.30 -11.10
C ASP A 44 2.02 8.52 -9.67
N MET A 45 1.82 7.45 -8.90
CA MET A 45 1.36 7.52 -7.51
C MET A 45 2.42 6.97 -6.57
N ALA A 46 2.52 7.57 -5.39
CA ALA A 46 3.30 6.97 -4.31
C ALA A 46 2.53 5.81 -3.70
N ILE A 47 3.26 4.74 -3.40
CA ILE A 47 2.72 3.53 -2.78
C ILE A 47 3.12 3.51 -1.32
N VAL A 48 2.16 3.19 -0.46
CA VAL A 48 2.37 2.94 0.96
C VAL A 48 1.87 1.54 1.29
N PHE A 49 2.72 0.73 1.89
CA PHE A 49 2.31 -0.53 2.46
C PHE A 49 1.74 -0.35 3.84
N MET A 50 0.63 -1.04 4.10
CA MET A 50 0.01 -1.15 5.41
C MET A 50 -0.02 -2.62 5.80
N ALA A 51 0.63 -2.99 6.89
CA ALA A 51 0.34 -4.23 7.59
C ALA A 51 -0.55 -3.93 8.78
N ALA A 52 -1.75 -4.50 8.79
CA ALA A 52 -2.66 -4.43 9.92
C ALA A 52 -3.13 -5.85 10.24
N GLU A 53 -3.01 -6.23 11.50
CA GLU A 53 -3.63 -7.44 12.04
C GLU A 53 -4.69 -7.04 13.05
N THR A 54 -5.71 -7.88 13.18
CA THR A 54 -6.82 -7.63 14.10
C THR A 54 -6.31 -7.50 15.53
N GLY A 55 -6.50 -6.33 16.14
CA GLY A 55 -6.09 -6.05 17.52
C GLY A 55 -4.69 -5.43 17.65
N GLU A 56 -3.99 -5.15 16.56
CA GLU A 56 -2.67 -4.52 16.58
C GLU A 56 -2.66 -3.15 15.89
N VAL A 57 -1.68 -2.34 16.28
CA VAL A 57 -1.46 -1.03 15.67
C VAL A 57 -0.98 -1.23 14.22
N PRO A 58 -1.65 -0.63 13.22
CA PRO A 58 -1.26 -0.75 11.83
C PRO A 58 0.15 -0.19 11.61
N GLN A 59 0.99 -0.96 10.92
CA GLN A 59 2.34 -0.57 10.52
C GLN A 59 2.32 -0.06 9.09
N PHE A 60 3.03 1.05 8.85
CA PHE A 60 3.10 1.67 7.54
C PHE A 60 4.54 1.73 7.04
N TYR A 61 4.74 1.48 5.75
CA TYR A 61 6.03 1.62 5.07
C TYR A 61 5.85 2.31 3.74
N GLY A 62 6.64 3.34 3.47
CA GLY A 62 6.58 4.11 2.24
C GLY A 62 7.11 5.51 2.43
N ARG A 63 6.56 6.46 1.66
CA ARG A 63 6.99 7.86 1.72
C ARG A 63 6.65 8.48 3.10
N PRO A 64 7.62 9.03 3.84
CA PRO A 64 7.42 9.45 5.24
C PRO A 64 6.32 10.51 5.45
N ASP A 65 6.12 11.40 4.49
CA ASP A 65 5.05 12.40 4.50
C ASP A 65 3.66 11.76 4.43
N ILE A 66 3.46 10.78 3.54
CA ILE A 66 2.19 10.04 3.43
C ILE A 66 1.97 9.17 4.65
N VAL A 67 3.00 8.51 5.16
CA VAL A 67 2.91 7.69 6.38
C VAL A 67 2.40 8.54 7.55
N ARG A 68 2.90 9.78 7.70
CA ARG A 68 2.41 10.71 8.73
C ARG A 68 0.95 11.13 8.51
N LEU A 69 0.54 11.35 7.25
CA LEU A 69 -0.86 11.63 6.93
C LEU A 69 -1.77 10.46 7.34
N MET A 70 -1.34 9.22 7.06
CA MET A 70 -2.09 8.02 7.38
C MET A 70 -2.21 7.77 8.88
N MET A 71 -1.17 8.07 9.65
CA MET A 71 -1.23 7.99 11.12
C MET A 71 -2.28 8.91 11.74
N SER A 72 -2.67 9.99 11.04
CA SER A 72 -3.68 10.95 11.51
C SER A 72 -5.10 10.66 10.98
N LYS A 73 -5.27 9.67 10.10
CA LYS A 73 -6.56 9.39 9.43
C LYS A 73 -7.21 8.13 10.01
N PRO A 74 -8.55 8.13 10.21
CA PRO A 74 -9.27 6.92 10.57
C PRO A 74 -9.28 5.95 9.38
N LEU A 75 -8.65 4.78 9.55
CA LEU A 75 -8.59 3.72 8.52
C LEU A 75 -9.97 3.17 8.15
N GLU A 76 -10.96 3.37 9.03
CA GLU A 76 -12.35 2.94 8.87
C GLU A 76 -13.05 3.62 7.68
N ASN A 77 -12.58 4.81 7.29
CA ASN A 77 -13.14 5.58 6.18
C ASN A 77 -12.49 5.24 4.84
N ILE A 78 -11.52 4.33 4.81
CA ILE A 78 -10.84 3.94 3.59
C ILE A 78 -11.69 2.91 2.85
N VAL A 79 -12.01 3.23 1.59
CA VAL A 79 -12.68 2.29 0.69
C VAL A 79 -11.63 1.33 0.14
N TRP A 80 -11.68 0.08 0.61
CA TRP A 80 -10.78 -0.98 0.17
C TRP A 80 -11.31 -1.64 -1.10
N GLU A 81 -10.46 -1.75 -2.11
CA GLU A 81 -10.71 -2.44 -3.35
C GLU A 81 -9.79 -3.65 -3.49
N GLN A 82 -10.29 -4.72 -4.11
CA GLN A 82 -9.49 -5.91 -4.37
C GLN A 82 -8.87 -5.83 -5.77
N TYR A 83 -7.55 -5.72 -5.81
CA TYR A 83 -6.77 -5.77 -7.04
C TYR A 83 -6.31 -7.20 -7.32
N SER A 84 -6.33 -7.56 -8.59
CA SER A 84 -5.84 -8.86 -9.06
C SER A 84 -4.71 -8.62 -10.06
N PHE A 85 -3.57 -9.25 -9.82
CA PHE A 85 -2.51 -9.40 -10.82
C PHE A 85 -3.02 -10.43 -11.84
N ASP A 86 -3.43 -9.93 -13.00
CA ASP A 86 -3.52 -10.71 -14.23
C ASP A 86 -2.15 -10.59 -14.90
N GLU A 87 -1.40 -11.68 -14.96
CA GLU A 87 -0.12 -11.75 -15.69
C GLU A 87 -0.37 -11.74 -17.21
N ALA A 88 -1.27 -10.88 -17.69
CA ALA A 88 -1.63 -10.82 -19.09
C ALA A 88 -0.82 -9.74 -19.81
N ALA A 89 0.14 -10.24 -20.57
CA ALA A 89 0.71 -9.69 -21.81
C ALA A 89 1.81 -8.63 -21.69
N GLU A 90 3.04 -9.11 -21.51
CA GLU A 90 4.14 -8.71 -22.40
C GLU A 90 4.73 -9.99 -23.02
N ASN A 91 4.32 -10.29 -24.25
CA ASN A 91 5.03 -11.13 -25.23
C ASN A 91 5.22 -10.29 -26.49
#